data_AF-A0A2R3J5K4-F1
#
_entry.id   AF-A0A2R3J5K4-F1
#
_cell.length_a   1.000
_cell.length_b   1.000
_cell.length_c   1.000
_cell.angle_alpha   90.00
_cell.angle_beta   90.00
_cell.angle_gamma   90.00
#
_symmetry.space_group_name_H-M   'P 1'
#
loop_
_entity.id
_entity.type
_entity.pdbx_description
1 polymer ?
#
loop_
_entity_poly.entity_id
_entity_poly.type
_entity_poly.pdbx_seq_one_letter_code
_entity_poly.pdbx_strand_id
1 'polypeptide(L)'
;MTSAQTKLTQSIQAGLFDAAEPAPVLLQVVDLTFDEKVKAAVEAIKQQVREGRRLVVAWSGGKDSSVTLNLAFTALRDLIAEGHSVPALHVIHSNTVIVIQ
;
A
#
# COMPACT_ATOMS: atom_id res chain seq x y z
N MET A 1 -26.58 -14.52 12.94
CA MET A 1 -25.86 -15.37 11.98
C MET A 1 -25.93 -14.70 10.62
N THR A 2 -24.87 -13.99 10.23
CA THR A 2 -24.84 -13.13 9.02
C THR A 2 -23.87 -13.76 8.02
N SER A 3 -24.39 -14.19 6.87
CA SER A 3 -23.64 -14.83 5.80
C SER A 3 -22.96 -13.77 4.91
N ALA A 4 -21.64 -13.68 4.95
CA ALA A 4 -20.86 -12.83 4.05
C ALA A 4 -20.65 -13.53 2.69
N GLN A 5 -21.01 -12.85 1.60
CA GLN A 5 -20.82 -13.33 0.23
C GLN A 5 -19.42 -12.96 -0.28
N THR A 6 -18.60 -13.97 -0.55
CA THR A 6 -17.23 -13.83 -1.07
C THR A 6 -17.23 -13.48 -2.56
N LYS A 7 -16.63 -12.34 -2.94
CA LYS A 7 -16.36 -11.98 -4.35
C LYS A 7 -14.94 -12.42 -4.72
N LEU A 8 -14.83 -13.31 -5.72
CA LEU A 8 -13.58 -13.88 -6.24
C LEU A 8 -13.08 -13.05 -7.43
N THR A 9 -11.79 -12.68 -7.47
CA THR A 9 -11.15 -12.06 -8.64
C THR A 9 -9.83 -12.79 -8.93
N GLN A 10 -9.58 -13.19 -10.18
CA GLN A 10 -8.48 -14.09 -10.59
C GLN A 10 -7.28 -13.34 -11.21
N SER A 11 -6.04 -13.80 -10.94
CA SER A 11 -4.83 -13.47 -11.71
C SER A 11 -4.06 -14.75 -12.09
N ILE A 12 -3.62 -14.87 -13.35
CA ILE A 12 -2.96 -16.06 -13.91
C ILE A 12 -1.46 -15.80 -14.06
N GLN A 13 -0.63 -16.76 -13.65
CA GLN A 13 0.77 -16.84 -14.10
C GLN A 13 0.97 -18.18 -14.80
N ALA A 14 1.22 -18.15 -16.12
CA ALA A 14 1.40 -19.33 -16.95
C ALA A 14 2.84 -19.41 -17.47
N GLY A 15 3.43 -20.61 -17.47
CA GLY A 15 4.60 -20.94 -18.29
C GLY A 15 4.18 -21.06 -19.75
N LEU A 16 5.05 -20.66 -20.68
CA LEU A 16 4.71 -20.32 -22.07
C LEU A 16 4.02 -21.44 -22.88
N PHE A 17 4.12 -22.72 -22.49
CA PHE A 17 3.54 -23.84 -23.26
C PHE A 17 2.96 -25.01 -22.45
N ASP A 18 2.93 -24.94 -21.12
CA ASP A 18 2.23 -25.94 -20.31
C ASP A 18 0.83 -25.42 -19.95
N ALA A 19 -0.19 -26.21 -20.28
CA ALA A 19 -1.53 -25.98 -19.76
C ALA A 19 -1.54 -26.31 -18.26
N ALA A 20 -1.10 -25.35 -17.45
CA ALA A 20 -1.26 -25.41 -16.02
C ALA A 20 -2.75 -25.38 -15.70
N GLU A 21 -3.35 -26.56 -15.45
CA GLU A 21 -4.64 -26.67 -14.80
C GLU A 21 -4.54 -25.98 -13.44
N PRO A 22 -5.18 -24.82 -13.23
CA PRO A 22 -5.03 -24.10 -11.98
C PRO A 22 -5.79 -24.86 -10.90
N ALA A 23 -5.07 -25.63 -10.10
CA ALA A 23 -5.59 -26.06 -8.80
C ALA A 23 -5.99 -24.78 -8.03
N PRO A 24 -7.23 -24.67 -7.54
CA PRO A 24 -7.68 -23.45 -6.89
C PRO A 24 -6.89 -23.29 -5.59
N VAL A 25 -5.88 -22.42 -5.61
CA VAL A 25 -5.25 -21.93 -4.38
C VAL A 25 -6.30 -21.02 -3.74
N LEU A 26 -7.12 -21.61 -2.87
CA LEU A 26 -8.10 -20.91 -2.05
C LEU A 26 -7.36 -20.09 -0.99
N LEU A 27 -6.79 -18.96 -1.39
CA LEU A 27 -6.32 -17.97 -0.42
C LEU A 27 -7.57 -17.40 0.26
N GLN A 28 -7.69 -17.66 1.56
CA GLN A 28 -8.74 -17.03 2.36
C GLN A 28 -8.57 -15.51 2.27
N VAL A 29 -9.58 -14.84 1.71
CA VAL A 29 -9.69 -13.39 1.81
C VAL A 29 -10.07 -13.10 3.26
N VAL A 30 -9.08 -12.68 4.05
CA VAL A 30 -9.31 -12.22 5.41
C VAL A 30 -9.90 -10.82 5.33
N ASP A 31 -11.14 -10.66 5.78
CA ASP A 31 -11.78 -9.37 5.89
C ASP A 31 -11.14 -8.57 7.03
N LEU A 32 -10.17 -7.72 6.67
CA LEU A 32 -9.56 -6.78 7.61
C LEU A 32 -10.47 -5.57 7.83
N THR A 33 -10.59 -5.19 9.09
CA THR A 33 -11.15 -3.90 9.51
C THR A 33 -10.35 -2.74 8.92
N PHE A 34 -10.94 -1.54 8.95
CA PHE A 34 -10.25 -0.33 8.50
C PHE A 34 -8.93 -0.11 9.26
N ASP A 35 -8.97 -0.22 10.59
CA ASP A 35 -7.78 0.00 11.44
C ASP A 35 -6.68 -1.01 11.17
N GLU A 36 -7.03 -2.28 10.92
CA GLU A 36 -6.06 -3.31 10.54
C GLU A 36 -5.41 -3.00 9.19
N LYS A 37 -6.17 -2.51 8.21
CA LYS A 37 -5.64 -2.09 6.91
C LYS A 37 -4.69 -0.91 7.06
N VAL A 38 -5.05 0.09 7.87
CA VAL A 38 -4.19 1.25 8.15
C VAL A 38 -2.91 0.80 8.82
N LYS A 39 -3.00 -0.02 9.87
CA LYS A 39 -1.83 -0.55 10.59
C LYS A 39 -0.92 -1.36 9.67
N ALA A 40 -1.48 -2.23 8.85
CA ALA A 40 -0.71 -3.02 7.88
C ALA A 40 0.01 -2.14 6.86
N ALA A 41 -0.65 -1.10 6.35
CA ALA A 41 -0.05 -0.16 5.41
C ALA A 41 1.09 0.65 6.05
N VAL A 42 0.90 1.12 7.29
CA VAL A 42 1.94 1.81 8.06
C VAL A 42 3.15 0.90 8.27
N GLU A 43 2.95 -0.33 8.74
CA GLU A 43 4.05 -1.27 8.96
C GLU A 43 4.78 -1.65 7.66
N ALA A 44 4.06 -1.79 6.55
CA ALA A 44 4.69 -2.02 5.25
C ALA A 44 5.63 -0.87 4.86
N ILE A 45 5.25 0.38 5.10
CA ILE A 45 6.10 1.56 4.85
C ILE A 45 7.29 1.57 5.82
N LYS A 46 7.06 1.29 7.12
CA LYS A 46 8.14 1.23 8.12
C LYS A 46 9.19 0.20 7.73
N GLN A 47 8.76 -0.95 7.22
CA GLN A 47 9.66 -2.00 6.74
C GLN A 47 10.58 -1.50 5.61
N GLN A 48 10.07 -0.73 4.65
CA GLN A 48 10.90 -0.16 3.59
C GLN A 48 12.01 0.75 4.13
N VAL A 49 11.70 1.54 5.17
CA VAL A 49 12.67 2.43 5.82
C VAL A 49 13.70 1.63 6.62
N ARG A 50 13.27 0.59 7.35
CA ARG A 50 14.17 -0.31 8.09
C ARG A 50 15.13 -1.06 7.16
N GLU A 51 14.69 -1.36 5.93
CA GLU A 51 15.55 -1.89 4.84
C GLU A 51 16.53 -0.84 4.26
N GLY A 52 16.55 0.38 4.78
CA GLY A 52 17.45 1.45 4.35
C GLY A 52 16.98 2.21 3.10
N ARG A 53 15.76 1.99 2.62
CA ARG A 53 15.22 2.70 1.45
C ARG A 53 14.84 4.13 1.82
N ARG A 54 15.04 5.05 0.86
CA ARG A 54 14.57 6.43 0.98
C ARG A 54 13.21 6.57 0.32
N LEU A 55 12.26 7.16 1.05
CA LEU A 55 10.90 7.30 0.57
C LEU A 55 10.76 8.55 -0.32
N VAL A 56 10.08 8.37 -1.45
CA VAL A 56 9.62 9.44 -2.32
C VAL A 56 8.13 9.23 -2.58
N VAL A 57 7.30 10.21 -2.24
CA VAL A 57 5.85 10.14 -2.46
C VAL A 57 5.47 11.07 -3.61
N ALA A 58 4.91 10.50 -4.67
CA ALA A 58 4.25 11.28 -5.72
C ALA A 58 2.87 11.74 -5.22
N TRP A 59 2.65 13.04 -5.16
CA TRP A 59 1.44 13.65 -4.61
C TRP A 59 0.77 14.57 -5.63
N SER A 60 -0.52 14.33 -5.89
CA SER A 60 -1.31 15.09 -6.87
C SER A 60 -2.36 16.01 -6.24
N GLY A 61 -2.51 16.00 -4.92
CA GLY A 61 -3.64 16.63 -4.24
C GLY A 61 -4.92 15.79 -4.24
N GLY A 62 -4.96 14.70 -5.02
CA GLY A 62 -6.06 13.74 -5.00
C GLY A 62 -6.09 12.91 -3.71
N LYS A 63 -7.27 12.39 -3.37
CA LYS A 63 -7.54 11.65 -2.12
C LYS A 63 -6.52 10.53 -1.87
N ASP A 64 -6.22 9.72 -2.90
CA ASP A 64 -5.41 8.51 -2.73
C ASP A 64 -3.97 8.89 -2.41
N SER A 65 -3.41 9.84 -3.16
CA SER A 65 -2.05 10.34 -2.92
C SER A 65 -1.92 11.08 -1.59
N SER A 66 -2.97 11.78 -1.15
CA SER A 66 -3.01 12.45 0.16
C SER A 66 -3.05 11.43 1.31
N VAL A 67 -3.80 10.34 1.16
CA VAL A 67 -3.81 9.23 2.13
C VAL A 67 -2.45 8.54 2.15
N THR A 68 -1.84 8.24 1.00
CA THR A 68 -0.49 7.66 0.92
C THR A 68 0.54 8.54 1.62
N LEU A 69 0.51 9.86 1.39
CA LEU A 69 1.42 10.80 2.04
C LEU A 69 1.22 10.80 3.57
N ASN A 70 -0.02 10.78 4.04
CA ASN A 70 -0.31 10.73 5.48
C ASN A 70 0.15 9.40 6.12
N LEU A 71 -0.04 8.27 5.45
CA LEU A 71 0.47 6.96 5.91
C LEU A 71 2.00 6.97 5.99
N ALA A 72 2.68 7.59 5.02
CA ALA A 72 4.14 7.76 5.06
C ALA A 72 4.58 8.62 6.25
N PHE A 73 3.94 9.77 6.49
CA PHE A 73 4.24 10.59 7.67
C PHE A 73 4.01 9.84 8.98
N THR A 74 2.93 9.07 9.07
CA THR A 74 2.61 8.27 10.26
C THR A 74 3.70 7.23 10.52
N ALA A 75 4.09 6.46 9.50
CA ALA A 75 5.15 5.46 9.59
C ALA A 75 6.49 6.06 10.05
N LEU A 76 6.89 7.19 9.48
CA LEU A 76 8.15 7.85 9.82
C LEU A 76 8.13 8.44 11.24
N ARG A 77 7.01 9.05 11.64
CA ARG A 77 6.81 9.53 13.02
C ARG A 77 6.91 8.39 14.03
N ASP A 78 6.25 7.27 13.74
CA ASP A 78 6.24 6.12 14.63
C ASP A 78 7.65 5.49 14.73
N LEU A 79 8.41 5.42 13.64
CA LEU A 79 9.81 5.00 13.66
C LEU A 79 10.71 5.94 14.49
N ILE A 80 10.50 7.25 14.40
CA ILE A 80 11.21 8.23 15.23
C ILE A 80 10.90 7.99 16.71
N ALA A 81 9.62 7.77 17.04
CA ALA A 81 9.19 7.47 18.42
C ALA A 81 9.77 6.14 18.94
N GLU A 82 9.98 5.15 18.07
CA GLU A 82 10.67 3.89 18.35
C GLU A 82 12.19 4.04 18.49
N GLY A 83 12.75 5.24 18.26
CA GLY A 83 14.18 5.52 18.38
C GLY A 83 15.01 5.18 17.13
N HIS A 84 14.36 4.92 15.99
CA HIS A 84 15.07 4.70 14.73
C HIS A 84 15.52 6.03 14.10
N SER A 85 16.68 6.01 13.44
CA SER A 85 17.07 7.08 12.54
C SER A 85 16.26 6.98 11.26
N VAL A 86 15.62 8.08 10.86
CA VAL A 86 14.71 8.11 9.73
C VAL A 86 15.24 9.07 8.65
N PRO A 87 15.35 8.64 7.38
CA PRO A 87 15.79 9.51 6.29
C PRO A 87 14.72 10.56 5.95
N ALA A 88 15.14 11.63 5.29
CA ALA A 88 14.20 12.63 4.78
C ALA A 88 13.16 12.02 3.83
N LEU A 89 11.90 12.39 4.01
CA LEU A 89 10.82 12.10 3.08
C LEU A 89 10.82 13.15 1.97
N HIS A 90 10.90 12.72 0.72
CA HIS A 90 10.74 13.60 -0.42
C HIS A 90 9.31 13.49 -0.97
N VAL A 91 8.71 14.63 -1.30
CA VAL A 91 7.40 14.71 -1.95
C VAL A 91 7.59 15.33 -3.32
N ILE A 92 7.05 14.70 -4.35
CA ILE A 92 7.08 15.19 -5.73
C ILE A 92 5.66 15.52 -6.15
N HIS A 93 5.45 16.74 -6.63
CA HIS A 93 4.20 17.20 -7.20
C HIS A 93 4.43 17.66 -8.64
N SER A 94 3.56 17.25 -9.55
CA SER A 94 3.57 17.70 -10.93
C SER A 94 2.49 18.77 -11.13
N ASN A 95 2.91 19.99 -11.42
CA ASN A 95 2.01 21.07 -11.82
C ASN A 95 1.94 21.10 -13.36
N THR A 96 0.84 20.61 -13.92
CA THR A 96 0.63 20.57 -15.37
C THR A 96 0.06 21.87 -15.94
N VAL A 97 -0.21 22.88 -15.10
CA VAL A 97 -0.84 24.17 -15.48
C VAL A 97 -2.27 24.00 -16.04
N ILE A 98 -2.88 22.81 -15.90
CA ILE A 98 -4.25 22.56 -16.35
C ILE A 98 -5.23 23.16 -15.33
N VAL A 99 -6.01 24.15 -15.78
CA VAL A 99 -7.15 24.71 -15.02
C VAL A 99 -8.42 24.09 -15.58
N ILE A 100 -9.11 23.27 -14.77
CA ILE A 100 -10.47 22.83 -15.10
C ILE A 100 -11.38 24.01 -14.76
N GLN A 101 -11.88 24.71 -15.79
CA GLN A 101 -12.89 25.76 -15.66
C GLN A 101 -14.29 25.17 -15.51
#